data_AF-A0A376S8B4-F1
#
_entry.id   AF-A0A376S8B4-F1
#
_cell.length_a   1.000
_cell.length_b   1.000
_cell.length_c   1.000
_cell.angle_alpha   90.00
_cell.angle_beta   90.00
_cell.angle_gamma   90.00
#
_symmetry.space_group_name_H-M   'P 1'
#
loop_
_entity.id
_entity.type
_entity.pdbx_description
1 polymer ?
#
loop_
_entity_poly.entity_id
_entity_poly.type
_entity_poly.pdbx_seq_one_letter_code
_entity_poly.pdbx_strand_id
1 'polypeptide(L)'
;MKKRLENGDDYFAVNPKGQVPALLLDDGTLLTEGVAIMQYLADSVPDRQLLAPVNSISRYKTIEWLNYIATELHKGFNLCFALIHRKSTTNSFARSWRRSCNM
;
A
#
# COMPACT_ATOMS: atom_id res chain seq x y z
N MET A 1 7.45 13.83 -9.01
CA MET A 1 6.66 13.52 -7.79
C MET A 1 7.67 13.25 -6.68
N LYS A 2 7.66 14.00 -5.56
CA LYS A 2 8.58 13.76 -4.44
C LYS A 2 7.88 12.85 -3.43
N LYS A 3 8.45 11.68 -3.12
CA LYS A 3 8.01 10.82 -2.01
C LYS A 3 9.13 10.83 -0.99
N ARG A 4 8.83 11.29 0.22
CA ARG A 4 9.84 11.48 1.27
C ARG A 4 9.49 10.68 2.50
N LEU A 5 10.53 10.18 3.15
CA LEU A 5 10.43 9.68 4.51
C LEU A 5 10.26 10.85 5.48
N GLU A 6 9.88 10.54 6.73
CA GLU A 6 9.71 11.54 7.78
C GLU A 6 11.00 12.34 8.03
N ASN A 7 12.16 11.69 7.95
CA ASN A 7 13.47 12.31 8.07
C ASN A 7 13.89 13.15 6.84
N GLY A 8 13.05 13.22 5.80
CA GLY A 8 13.27 14.04 4.60
C GLY A 8 13.96 13.32 3.44
N ASP A 9 14.43 12.09 3.63
CA ASP A 9 15.12 11.28 2.62
C ASP A 9 14.19 10.89 1.46
N ASP A 10 14.77 10.61 0.29
CA ASP A 10 14.02 10.16 -0.88
C ASP A 10 13.58 8.71 -0.73
N TYR A 11 12.27 8.47 -0.68
CA TYR A 11 11.73 7.12 -0.55
C TYR A 11 11.98 6.25 -1.79
N PHE A 12 12.22 6.86 -2.96
CA PHE A 12 12.59 6.08 -4.16
C PHE A 12 13.97 5.43 -4.03
N ALA A 13 14.85 5.96 -3.18
CA ALA A 13 16.13 5.32 -2.85
C ALA A 13 15.92 4.06 -1.98
N VAL A 14 14.82 3.98 -1.23
CA VAL A 14 14.44 2.80 -0.45
C VAL A 14 13.70 1.80 -1.34
N ASN A 15 12.53 2.18 -1.86
CA ASN A 15 11.75 1.34 -2.77
C ASN A 15 11.64 2.01 -4.15
N PRO A 16 12.35 1.51 -5.17
CA PRO A 16 12.28 2.06 -6.53
C PRO A 16 10.86 2.08 -7.13
N LYS A 17 9.98 1.16 -6.71
CA LYS A 17 8.56 1.16 -7.12
C LYS A 17 7.78 2.35 -6.54
N GLY A 18 8.33 2.98 -5.50
CA GLY A 18 7.73 4.09 -4.77
C GLY A 18 6.41 3.74 -4.09
N GLN A 19 6.15 2.47 -3.83
CA GLN A 19 4.89 1.98 -3.25
C GLN A 19 5.10 1.56 -1.80
N VAL A 20 4.02 1.61 -1.03
CA VAL A 20 3.94 1.02 0.30
C VAL A 20 2.97 -0.16 0.24
N PRO A 21 3.11 -1.17 1.12
CA PRO A 21 4.15 -1.33 2.15
C PRO A 21 5.52 -1.78 1.59
N ALA A 22 6.58 -1.52 2.37
CA ALA A 22 7.93 -2.08 2.22
C ALA A 22 8.50 -2.38 3.61
N LEU A 23 9.16 -3.52 3.77
CA LEU A 23 9.74 -3.99 5.03
C LEU A 23 11.24 -4.20 4.85
N LEU A 24 12.06 -3.45 5.59
CA LEU A 24 13.50 -3.65 5.66
C LEU A 24 13.80 -4.59 6.82
N LEU A 25 14.49 -5.69 6.56
CA LEU A 25 14.93 -6.65 7.57
C LEU A 25 16.26 -6.21 8.19
N ASP A 26 16.60 -6.79 9.34
CA ASP A 26 17.81 -6.46 10.09
C ASP A 26 19.11 -6.77 9.30
N ASP A 27 19.05 -7.70 8.34
CA ASP A 27 20.16 -8.05 7.45
C ASP A 27 20.30 -7.12 6.22
N GLY A 28 19.44 -6.11 6.12
CA GLY A 28 19.39 -5.16 5.00
C GLY A 28 18.54 -5.63 3.82
N THR A 29 17.92 -6.80 3.86
CA THR A 29 17.02 -7.29 2.82
C THR A 29 15.73 -6.45 2.80
N LEU A 30 15.35 -5.96 1.61
CA LEU A 30 14.10 -5.22 1.42
C LEU A 30 13.01 -6.11 0.81
N LEU A 31 11.95 -6.35 1.57
CA LEU A 31 10.73 -6.99 1.10
C LEU A 31 9.70 -5.95 0.66
N THR A 32 9.11 -6.17 -0.51
CA THR A 32 8.00 -5.36 -1.05
C THR A 32 6.84 -6.30 -1.40
N GLU A 33 5.68 -5.73 -1.75
CA GLU A 33 4.41 -6.45 -1.94
C GLU A 33 3.80 -6.95 -0.62
N GLY A 34 2.62 -6.42 -0.26
CA GLY A 34 1.98 -6.71 1.01
C GLY A 34 1.73 -8.20 1.25
N VAL A 35 1.35 -8.95 0.21
CA VAL A 35 1.11 -10.40 0.32
C VAL A 35 2.39 -11.18 0.65
N ALA A 36 3.55 -10.74 0.16
CA ALA A 36 4.83 -11.37 0.48
C ALA A 36 5.26 -11.03 1.92
N ILE A 37 5.15 -9.75 2.31
CA ILE A 37 5.47 -9.29 3.66
C ILE A 37 4.62 -10.00 4.71
N MET A 38 3.30 -10.11 4.50
CA MET A 38 2.40 -10.79 5.44
C MET A 38 2.75 -12.27 5.62
N GLN A 39 3.09 -12.97 4.52
CA GLN A 39 3.48 -14.38 4.60
C GLN A 39 4.81 -14.56 5.34
N TYR A 40 5.82 -13.71 5.06
CA TYR A 40 7.09 -13.72 5.78
C TYR A 40 6.90 -13.54 7.29
N LEU A 41 6.07 -12.57 7.68
CA LEU A 41 5.76 -12.32 9.10
C LEU A 41 4.94 -13.46 9.73
N ALA A 42 4.05 -14.12 8.98
CA ALA A 42 3.29 -15.26 9.49
C ALA A 42 4.18 -16.49 9.69
N ASP A 43 5.09 -16.74 8.75
CA ASP A 43 6.00 -17.89 8.79
C ASP A 43 7.09 -17.73 9.88
N SER A 44 7.37 -16.52 10.37
CA SER A 44 8.30 -16.29 11.49
C SER A 44 7.72 -16.62 12.87
N VAL A 45 6.39 -16.76 12.99
CA VAL A 45 5.68 -17.09 14.24
C VAL A 45 4.64 -18.21 14.05
N PRO A 46 5.06 -19.43 13.67
CA PRO A 46 4.14 -20.52 13.31
C PRO A 46 3.15 -20.89 14.43
N ASP A 47 3.53 -20.72 15.70
CA ASP A 47 2.69 -21.00 16.87
C ASP A 47 1.43 -20.12 16.93
N ARG A 48 1.42 -18.98 16.24
CA ARG A 48 0.28 -18.06 16.17
C ARG A 48 -0.75 -18.45 15.12
N GLN A 49 -0.46 -19.46 14.30
CA GLN A 49 -1.37 -19.99 13.27
C GLN A 49 -1.92 -18.92 12.31
N LEU A 50 -1.14 -17.87 12.04
CA LEU A 50 -1.50 -16.78 11.13
C LEU A 50 -1.57 -17.24 9.66
N LEU A 51 -0.79 -18.27 9.33
CA LEU A 51 -0.79 -18.94 8.04
C LEU A 51 -0.62 -20.44 8.30
N ALA A 52 -1.36 -21.25 7.55
CA ALA A 52 -1.27 -22.70 7.74
C ALA A 52 0.09 -23.24 7.27
N PRO A 53 0.53 -24.41 7.79
CA PRO A 53 1.80 -25.02 7.44
C PRO A 53 1.94 -25.28 5.93
N VAL A 54 3.18 -25.33 5.46
CA VAL A 54 3.51 -25.72 4.09
C VAL A 54 2.91 -27.10 3.79
N ASN A 55 2.47 -27.30 2.54
CA ASN A 55 1.80 -28.53 2.06
C ASN A 55 0.41 -28.80 2.67
N SER A 56 -0.18 -27.87 3.43
CA SER A 56 -1.58 -27.98 3.84
C SER A 56 -2.52 -27.33 2.82
N ILE A 57 -3.67 -27.96 2.54
CA ILE A 57 -4.69 -27.37 1.66
C ILE A 57 -5.19 -26.02 2.19
N SER A 58 -5.26 -25.89 3.52
CA SER A 58 -5.63 -24.65 4.20
C SER A 58 -4.70 -23.50 3.84
N ARG A 59 -3.39 -23.73 3.69
CA ARG A 59 -2.43 -22.69 3.28
C ARG A 59 -2.75 -22.17 1.89
N TYR A 60 -3.02 -23.07 0.94
CA TYR A 60 -3.36 -22.69 -0.43
C TYR A 60 -4.70 -21.96 -0.49
N LYS A 61 -5.67 -22.30 0.36
CA LYS A 61 -6.90 -21.53 0.52
C LYS A 61 -6.66 -20.13 1.06
N THR A 62 -5.76 -19.96 2.02
CA THR A 62 -5.37 -18.62 2.49
C THR A 62 -4.69 -17.82 1.39
N ILE A 63 -3.77 -18.43 0.63
CA ILE A 63 -3.07 -17.78 -0.48
C ILE A 63 -4.05 -17.40 -1.60
N GLU A 64 -5.03 -18.25 -1.91
CA GLU A 64 -6.13 -17.97 -2.85
C GLU A 64 -6.87 -16.68 -2.44
N TRP A 65 -7.24 -16.54 -1.17
CA TRP A 65 -7.87 -15.34 -0.64
C TRP A 65 -6.96 -14.11 -0.66
N LEU A 66 -5.69 -14.26 -0.28
CA LEU A 66 -4.73 -13.16 -0.34
C LEU A 66 -4.57 -12.62 -1.76
N ASN A 67 -4.53 -13.52 -2.75
CA ASN A 67 -4.44 -13.12 -4.15
C ASN A 67 -5.73 -12.44 -4.63
N TYR A 68 -6.90 -13.00 -4.32
CA TYR A 68 -8.19 -12.37 -4.64
C TYR A 68 -8.31 -10.96 -4.06
N ILE A 69 -7.94 -10.78 -2.78
CA ILE A 69 -7.95 -9.47 -2.12
C ILE A 69 -6.96 -8.52 -2.81
N ALA A 70 -5.76 -8.99 -3.16
CA ALA A 70 -4.75 -8.17 -3.79
C ALA A 70 -5.13 -7.69 -5.20
N THR A 71 -5.76 -8.54 -6.02
CA THR A 71 -6.06 -8.25 -7.43
C THR A 71 -7.45 -7.68 -7.64
N GLU A 72 -8.48 -8.22 -6.99
CA GLU A 72 -9.88 -7.85 -7.28
C GLU A 72 -10.35 -6.72 -6.36
N LEU A 73 -10.06 -6.82 -5.07
CA LEU A 73 -10.49 -5.81 -4.10
C LEU A 73 -9.54 -4.61 -4.12
N HIS A 74 -8.28 -4.81 -3.75
CA HIS A 74 -7.32 -3.71 -3.56
C HIS A 74 -7.08 -2.91 -4.84
N LYS A 75 -6.86 -3.56 -5.99
CA LYS A 75 -6.72 -2.81 -7.26
C LYS A 75 -8.03 -2.20 -7.72
N GLY A 76 -9.18 -2.81 -7.43
CA GLY A 76 -10.50 -2.23 -7.70
C GLY A 76 -10.69 -0.86 -7.06
N PHE A 77 -10.16 -0.65 -5.85
CA PHE A 77 -10.20 0.64 -5.17
C PHE A 77 -9.35 1.75 -5.82
N ASN A 78 -8.41 1.42 -6.71
CA ASN A 78 -7.61 2.46 -7.40
C ASN A 78 -8.50 3.42 -8.18
N LEU A 79 -9.61 2.93 -8.76
CA LEU A 79 -10.57 3.78 -9.47
C LEU A 79 -11.22 4.79 -8.51
N CYS A 80 -11.62 4.36 -7.32
CA CYS A 80 -12.18 5.24 -6.29
C CYS A 80 -11.19 6.34 -5.89
N PHE A 81 -9.93 5.99 -5.64
CA PHE A 81 -8.89 6.97 -5.29
C PHE A 81 -8.58 7.94 -6.44
N ALA A 82 -8.56 7.46 -7.68
CA ALA A 82 -8.39 8.29 -8.86
C ALA A 82 -9.53 9.31 -9.00
N LEU A 83 -10.78 8.89 -8.76
CA LEU A 83 -11.96 9.76 -8.85
C LEU A 83 -12.01 10.80 -7.72
N ILE A 84 -11.66 10.40 -6.49
CA ILE A 84 -11.60 11.31 -5.35
C ILE A 84 -10.51 12.37 -5.56
N HIS A 85 -9.34 11.99 -6.06
CA HIS A 85 -8.24 12.94 -6.28
C HIS A 85 -8.57 13.99 -7.36
N ARG A 86 -9.31 13.59 -8.41
CA ARG A 86 -9.69 14.48 -9.54
C ARG A 86 -10.60 15.64 -9.14
N LYS A 87 -11.41 15.50 -8.07
CA LYS A 87 -12.27 16.60 -7.57
C LYS A 87 -11.50 17.70 -6.83
N SER A 88 -10.23 17.49 -6.45
CA SER A 88 -9.41 18.51 -5.77
C SER A 88 -8.78 19.54 -6.72
N THR A 89 -8.53 19.17 -7.98
CA THR A 89 -7.88 20.03 -8.99
C THR A 89 -8.84 20.89 -9.80
N THR A 90 -10.15 20.65 -9.70
CA THR A 90 -11.18 21.42 -10.42
C THR A 90 -11.91 22.40 -9.50
N ASN A 91 -11.21 23.02 -8.56
CA ASN A 91 -11.79 24.08 -7.77
C ASN A 91 -11.66 25.43 -8.50
N SER A 92 -12.40 25.59 -9.61
CA SER A 92 -12.73 26.94 -10.12
C SER A 92 -13.55 27.72 -9.09
N PHE A 93 -14.26 27.01 -8.21
CA PHE A 93 -15.05 27.57 -7.11
C PHE A 93 -14.17 28.21 -6.01
N ALA A 94 -12.99 27.66 -5.71
CA ALA A 94 -12.06 28.26 -4.73
C ALA A 94 -11.42 29.58 -5.20
N ARG A 95 -11.44 29.89 -6.50
CA ARG A 95 -11.01 31.20 -7.02
C ARG A 95 -12.08 32.27 -6.89
N SER A 96 -13.36 31.89 -6.85
CA SER A 96 -14.48 32.82 -6.68
C SER A 96 -14.52 33.42 -5.27
N TRP A 97 -14.34 32.58 -4.25
CA TRP A 97 -14.49 33.02 -2.85
C TRP A 97 -13.38 33.97 -2.37
N ARG A 98 -12.19 33.96 -2.98
CA ARG A 98 -11.10 34.89 -2.65
C ARG A 98 -11.31 36.30 -3.23
N ARG A 99 -12.26 36.49 -4.14
CA ARG A 99 -12.63 37.81 -4.70
C ARG A 99 -13.77 38.49 -3.94
N SER A 100 -14.56 37.76 -3.15
CA SER A 100 -15.66 38.34 -2.37
C SER A 100 -15.27 38.87 -0.98
N CYS A 101 -14.06 38.61 -0.50
CA CYS A 101 -13.57 39.18 0.76
C CYS A 101 -12.66 40.41 0.56
N ASN A 102 -12.73 41.08 -0.58
CA ASN A 102 -12.01 42.33 -0.83
C ASN A 102 -12.83 43.36 -1.62
N MET A 103 -14.13 43.43 -1.34
CA MET A 103 -15.01 44.58 -1.57
C MET A 103 -16.05 44.65 -0.46
#